data_AF-A0AAE3M025-F1
#
_entry.id   AF-A0AAE3M025-F1
#
_cell.length_a   1.000
_cell.length_b   1.000
_cell.length_c   1.000
_cell.angle_alpha   90.00
_cell.angle_beta   90.00
_cell.angle_gamma   90.00
#
_symmetry.space_group_name_H-M   'P 1'
#
loop_
_entity.id
_entity.type
_entity.pdbx_description
1 polymer ?
#
loop_
_entity_poly.entity_id
_entity_poly.type
_entity_poly.pdbx_seq_one_letter_code
_entity_poly.pdbx_strand_id
1 'polypeptide(L)'
;MGADLPDYYFRVRENGAAVFRVDTENRQRRIEMDQIAVINIKNGEVKPQGDRTLSDTDITRIETWMAERMALLAQRDIDDIHRAVDYLNITTQWVQSKASDQQLEGITDDLLLAMHDLRTILVRKKADRLMKDQDTAE
;
A
#
# COMPACT_ATOMS: atom_id res chain seq x y z
N MET A 1 11.10 27.12 16.25
CA MET A 1 11.43 26.34 15.05
C MET A 1 10.37 26.65 14.01
N GLY A 2 10.63 27.65 13.16
CA GLY A 2 9.81 27.96 12.00
C GLY A 2 10.28 27.10 10.84
N ALA A 3 9.81 25.86 10.79
CA ALA A 3 9.83 25.12 9.53
C ALA A 3 8.68 25.68 8.70
N ASP A 4 8.97 26.10 7.48
CA ASP A 4 7.95 26.45 6.51
C ASP A 4 7.06 25.21 6.32
N LEU A 5 5.77 25.34 6.65
CA LEU A 5 4.85 24.20 6.62
C LEU A 5 4.36 24.00 5.18
N PRO A 6 4.10 22.75 4.75
CA PRO A 6 3.59 22.51 3.40
C PRO A 6 2.16 23.05 3.27
N ASP A 7 1.83 23.64 2.12
CA ASP A 7 0.49 24.16 1.80
C ASP A 7 -0.62 23.10 1.91
N TYR A 8 -0.26 21.83 1.74
CA TYR A 8 -1.18 20.70 1.80
C TYR A 8 -0.70 19.61 2.74
N TYR A 9 -1.63 19.07 3.52
CA TYR A 9 -1.43 17.90 4.35
C TYR A 9 -2.40 16.79 3.94
N PHE A 10 -1.86 15.61 3.64
CA PHE A 10 -2.64 14.43 3.25
C PHE A 10 -2.65 13.43 4.40
N ARG A 11 -3.81 13.30 5.04
CA ARG A 11 -4.00 12.34 6.12
C ARG A 11 -4.41 11.00 5.55
N VAL A 12 -3.42 10.10 5.43
CA VAL A 12 -3.60 8.74 4.90
C VAL A 12 -4.68 7.99 5.68
N ARG A 13 -5.51 7.25 4.93
CA ARG A 13 -6.50 6.29 5.38
C ARG A 13 -6.26 4.97 4.66
N GLU A 14 -7.01 3.94 5.03
CA GLU A 14 -6.90 2.60 4.43
C GLU A 14 -6.99 2.63 2.89
N ASN A 15 -7.96 3.37 2.33
CA ASN A 15 -8.24 3.41 0.89
C ASN A 15 -8.04 4.80 0.27
N GLY A 16 -7.25 5.68 0.88
CA GLY A 16 -6.96 7.00 0.32
C GLY A 16 -6.50 8.00 1.36
N ALA A 17 -7.03 9.23 1.32
CA ALA A 17 -6.67 10.27 2.28
C ALA A 17 -7.76 11.32 2.45
N ALA A 18 -7.75 12.00 3.59
CA ALA A 18 -8.37 13.31 3.69
C ALA A 18 -7.33 14.39 3.39
N VAL A 19 -7.70 15.37 2.58
CA VAL A 19 -6.84 16.45 2.10
C VAL A 19 -7.14 17.71 2.88
N PHE A 20 -6.11 18.31 3.45
CA PHE A 20 -6.19 19.56 4.19
C PHE A 20 -5.34 20.62 3.52
N ARG A 21 -5.88 21.83 3.36
CA ARG A 21 -5.08 23.02 3.12
C ARG A 21 -4.58 23.52 4.47
N VAL A 22 -3.29 23.81 4.55
CA VAL A 22 -2.65 24.26 5.78
C VAL A 22 -2.49 25.78 5.70
N ASP A 23 -3.05 26.48 6.68
CA ASP A 23 -2.88 27.92 6.83
C ASP A 23 -2.08 28.21 8.11
N THR A 24 -1.07 29.06 7.97
CA THR A 24 -0.14 29.43 9.05
C THR A 24 -0.05 30.93 9.27
N GLU A 25 -0.76 31.73 8.46
CA GLU A 25 -0.65 33.20 8.44
C GLU A 25 -1.64 33.89 9.40
N ASN A 26 -2.31 33.15 10.28
CA ASN A 26 -3.15 33.78 11.29
C ASN A 26 -2.29 34.55 12.32
N ARG A 27 -2.84 35.66 12.83
CA ARG A 27 -2.17 36.54 13.82
C ARG A 27 -1.71 35.82 15.10
N GLN A 28 -2.18 34.59 15.33
CA GLN A 28 -1.92 33.79 16.52
C GLN A 28 -0.83 32.71 16.33
N ARG A 29 -0.22 32.60 15.13
CA ARG A 29 0.75 31.54 14.76
C ARG A 29 0.22 30.12 15.03
N ARG A 30 -1.09 29.91 14.87
CA ARG A 30 -1.73 28.60 15.00
C ARG A 30 -1.83 27.95 13.62
N ILE A 31 -1.50 26.67 13.55
CA ILE A 31 -1.70 25.87 12.35
C ILE A 31 -3.20 25.60 12.21
N GLU A 32 -3.81 26.13 11.15
CA GLU A 32 -5.17 25.79 10.75
C GLU A 32 -5.13 24.76 9.63
N MET A 33 -5.99 23.75 9.72
CA MET A 33 -6.11 22.70 8.71
C MET A 33 -7.55 22.65 8.24
N ASP A 34 -7.77 23.15 7.04
CA ASP A 34 -9.09 23.17 6.42
C ASP A 34 -9.24 21.96 5.49
N GLN A 35 -10.19 21.06 5.79
CA GLN A 35 -10.40 19.87 4.98
C GLN A 35 -11.06 20.26 3.66
N ILE A 36 -10.38 20.02 2.55
CA ILE A 36 -10.86 20.43 1.22
C ILE A 36 -11.47 19.28 0.43
N ALA A 37 -11.02 18.04 0.68
CA ALA A 37 -11.46 16.87 -0.06
C ALA A 37 -11.18 15.55 0.68
N VAL A 38 -11.79 14.48 0.19
CA VAL A 38 -11.46 13.09 0.51
C VAL A 38 -11.14 12.36 -0.79
N ILE A 39 -10.03 11.64 -0.82
CA ILE A 39 -9.54 10.86 -1.94
C ILE A 39 -9.82 9.39 -1.68
N ASN A 40 -10.23 8.67 -2.73
CA ASN A 40 -10.22 7.22 -2.82
C ASN A 40 -9.22 6.78 -3.90
N ILE A 41 -8.11 6.15 -3.49
CA ILE A 41 -7.05 5.74 -4.41
C ILE A 41 -7.39 4.47 -5.19
N LYS A 42 -8.41 3.70 -4.79
CA LYS A 42 -8.80 2.46 -5.50
C LYS A 42 -9.51 2.75 -6.82
N ASN A 43 -10.34 3.79 -6.85
CA ASN A 43 -11.10 4.19 -8.03
C ASN A 43 -10.68 5.56 -8.58
N GLY A 44 -9.73 6.25 -7.93
CA GLY A 44 -9.25 7.57 -8.33
C GLY A 44 -10.20 8.72 -7.98
N GLU A 45 -11.25 8.47 -7.20
CA GLU A 45 -12.30 9.45 -6.92
C GLU A 45 -11.81 10.52 -5.92
N VAL A 46 -12.06 11.78 -6.24
CA VAL A 46 -11.80 12.94 -5.37
C VAL A 46 -13.15 13.58 -5.04
N LYS A 47 -13.54 13.56 -3.76
CA LYS A 47 -14.78 14.16 -3.27
C LYS A 47 -14.45 15.47 -2.54
N PRO A 48 -14.84 16.63 -3.08
CA PRO A 48 -14.73 17.88 -2.35
C PRO A 48 -15.52 17.85 -1.04
N GLN A 49 -15.07 18.61 -0.05
CA GLN A 49 -15.76 18.73 1.23
C GLN A 49 -16.96 19.67 1.10
N GLY A 50 -18.18 19.15 1.29
CA GLY A 50 -19.42 19.93 1.14
C GLY A 50 -19.61 20.43 -0.29
N ASP A 51 -20.10 21.67 -0.45
CA ASP A 51 -20.34 22.29 -1.77
C ASP A 51 -19.11 23.04 -2.32
N ARG A 52 -17.90 22.69 -1.85
CA ARG A 52 -16.66 23.36 -2.27
C ARG A 52 -16.28 22.98 -3.70
N THR A 53 -15.86 23.96 -4.48
CA THR A 53 -15.12 23.76 -5.74
C THR A 53 -13.62 23.76 -5.45
N LEU A 54 -12.91 22.74 -5.93
CA LEU A 54 -11.45 22.66 -5.86
C LEU A 54 -10.83 23.56 -6.93
N SER A 55 -9.75 24.26 -6.58
CA SER A 55 -8.95 25.04 -7.54
C SER A 55 -8.03 24.13 -8.36
N ASP A 56 -7.53 24.63 -9.48
CA ASP A 56 -6.57 23.91 -10.32
C ASP A 56 -5.30 23.50 -9.55
N THR A 57 -4.86 24.33 -8.60
CA THR A 57 -3.75 24.02 -7.70
C THR A 57 -4.09 22.86 -6.75
N ASP A 58 -5.31 22.83 -6.20
CA ASP A 58 -5.76 21.73 -5.34
C ASP A 58 -5.77 20.42 -6.14
N ILE A 59 -6.32 20.45 -7.35
CA ILE A 59 -6.43 19.27 -8.23
C ILE A 59 -5.04 18.76 -8.59
N THR A 60 -4.16 19.62 -9.08
CA THR A 60 -2.77 19.25 -9.45
C THR A 60 -2.03 18.62 -8.27
N ARG A 61 -2.20 19.19 -7.07
CA ARG A 61 -1.52 18.66 -5.88
C ARG A 61 -2.09 17.31 -5.44
N ILE A 62 -3.41 17.14 -5.53
CA ILE A 62 -4.08 15.87 -5.24
C ILE A 62 -3.64 14.78 -6.22
N GLU A 63 -3.62 15.06 -7.52
CA GLU A 63 -3.18 14.11 -8.56
C GLU A 63 -1.72 13.70 -8.36
N THR A 64 -0.84 14.65 -8.09
CA THR A 64 0.59 14.39 -7.81
C THR A 64 0.73 13.47 -6.60
N TRP A 65 0.04 13.79 -5.50
CA TRP A 65 0.09 12.96 -4.29
C TRP A 65 -0.47 11.55 -4.54
N MET A 66 -1.53 11.42 -5.32
CA MET A 66 -2.10 10.12 -5.68
C MET A 66 -1.11 9.27 -6.48
N ALA A 67 -0.42 9.86 -7.46
CA ALA A 67 0.59 9.16 -8.26
C ALA A 67 1.76 8.68 -7.38
N GLU A 68 2.31 9.56 -6.54
CA GLU A 68 3.37 9.22 -5.58
C GLU A 68 2.91 8.11 -4.62
N ARG A 69 1.67 8.19 -4.15
CA ARG A 69 1.11 7.20 -3.22
C ARG A 69 0.95 5.84 -3.87
N MET A 70 0.45 5.77 -5.10
CA MET A 70 0.31 4.52 -5.85
C MET A 70 1.67 3.88 -6.11
N ALA A 71 2.67 4.66 -6.51
CA ALA A 71 4.03 4.16 -6.71
C ALA A 71 4.63 3.59 -5.41
N LEU A 72 4.46 4.30 -4.29
CA LEU A 72 4.91 3.82 -2.98
C LEU A 72 4.20 2.53 -2.54
N LEU A 73 2.89 2.43 -2.78
CA LEU A 73 2.13 1.22 -2.45
C LEU A 73 2.60 0.03 -3.29
N ALA A 74 2.81 0.21 -4.59
CA ALA A 74 3.33 -0.85 -5.45
C ALA A 74 4.73 -1.33 -5.01
N GLN A 75 5.59 -0.42 -4.55
CA GLN A 75 6.89 -0.79 -3.97
C GLN A 75 6.71 -1.64 -2.70
N ARG A 76 5.82 -1.21 -1.80
CA ARG A 76 5.55 -1.93 -0.54
C ARG A 76 4.93 -3.29 -0.77
N ASP A 77 4.06 -3.43 -1.77
CA ASP A 77 3.46 -4.72 -2.12
C ASP A 77 4.55 -5.75 -2.46
N ILE A 78 5.57 -5.35 -3.24
CA ILE A 78 6.71 -6.22 -3.55
C ILE A 78 7.57 -6.51 -2.30
N ASP A 79 7.81 -5.52 -1.46
CA ASP A 79 8.57 -5.71 -0.22
C ASP A 79 7.86 -6.68 0.75
N ASP A 80 6.52 -6.64 0.81
CA ASP A 80 5.72 -7.54 1.63
C ASP A 80 5.78 -8.99 1.10
N ILE A 81 5.89 -9.19 -0.22
CA ILE A 81 6.14 -10.52 -0.81
C ILE A 81 7.53 -11.04 -0.44
N HIS A 82 8.57 -10.19 -0.48
CA HIS A 82 9.90 -10.59 0.00
C HIS A 82 9.87 -10.95 1.49
N ARG A 83 9.14 -10.19 2.30
CA ARG A 83 8.97 -10.50 3.73
C ARG A 83 8.24 -11.82 3.96
N ALA A 84 7.27 -12.18 3.11
CA ALA A 84 6.62 -13.48 3.17
C ALA A 84 7.60 -14.64 2.93
N VAL A 85 8.54 -14.48 1.98
CA VAL A 85 9.62 -15.46 1.74
C VAL A 85 10.51 -15.59 2.98
N ASP A 86 10.89 -14.46 3.59
CA ASP A 86 11.69 -14.48 4.82
C ASP A 86 10.96 -15.17 5.97
N TYR A 87 9.66 -14.93 6.13
CA TYR A 87 8.85 -15.61 7.14
C TYR A 87 8.80 -17.12 6.91
N LEU A 88 8.64 -17.58 5.67
CA LEU A 88 8.68 -19.02 5.36
C LEU A 88 10.04 -19.64 5.73
N ASN A 89 11.14 -18.95 5.44
CA ASN A 89 12.48 -19.41 5.77
C ASN A 89 12.71 -19.46 7.29
N ILE A 90 12.31 -18.42 8.02
CA ILE A 90 12.42 -18.36 9.48
C ILE A 90 11.53 -19.43 10.13
N THR A 91 10.31 -19.61 9.65
CA THR A 91 9.41 -20.68 10.12
C THR A 91 10.00 -22.05 9.87
N THR A 92 10.60 -22.29 8.70
CA THR A 92 11.30 -23.55 8.39
C THR A 92 12.41 -23.83 9.39
N GLN A 93 13.26 -22.83 9.68
CA GLN A 93 14.33 -22.96 10.67
C GLN A 93 13.77 -23.23 12.07
N TRP A 94 12.68 -22.58 12.46
CA TRP A 94 12.03 -22.79 13.75
C TRP A 94 11.45 -24.21 13.87
N VAL A 95 10.75 -24.70 12.84
CA VAL A 95 10.24 -26.08 12.77
C VAL A 95 11.38 -27.09 12.95
N GLN A 96 12.52 -26.85 12.30
CA GLN A 96 13.66 -27.77 12.35
C GLN A 96 14.34 -27.82 13.72
N SER A 97 14.42 -26.70 14.44
CA SER A 97 15.35 -26.54 15.57
C SER A 97 14.70 -26.25 16.92
N LYS A 98 13.41 -25.89 16.95
CA LYS A 98 12.75 -25.36 18.16
C LYS A 98 11.32 -25.84 18.41
N ALA A 99 10.58 -26.24 17.37
CA ALA A 99 9.16 -26.58 17.51
C ALA A 99 8.96 -27.85 18.36
N SER A 100 7.92 -27.84 19.22
CA SER A 100 7.46 -29.04 19.90
C SER A 100 6.37 -29.77 19.09
N ASP A 101 6.19 -31.07 19.35
CA ASP A 101 5.16 -31.88 18.66
C ASP A 101 3.76 -31.29 18.79
N GLN A 102 3.40 -30.79 19.97
CA GLN A 102 2.09 -30.14 20.20
C GLN A 102 1.93 -28.85 19.39
N GLN A 103 3.01 -28.07 19.22
CA GLN A 103 2.95 -26.87 18.39
C GLN A 103 2.82 -27.21 16.91
N LEU A 104 3.48 -28.29 16.45
CA LEU A 104 3.41 -28.76 15.07
C LEU A 104 2.00 -29.26 14.73
N GLU A 105 1.39 -30.07 15.60
CA GLU A 105 0.00 -30.55 15.43
C GLU A 105 -0.99 -29.40 15.20
N GLY A 106 -0.77 -28.25 15.86
CA GLY A 106 -1.64 -27.07 15.72
C GLY A 106 -1.43 -26.22 14.46
N ILE A 107 -0.37 -26.42 13.67
CA ILE A 107 -0.04 -25.53 12.53
C ILE A 107 0.28 -26.26 11.22
N THR A 108 0.60 -27.56 11.27
CA THR A 108 1.16 -28.29 10.12
C THR A 108 0.21 -28.29 8.93
N ASP A 109 -1.05 -28.68 9.11
CA ASP A 109 -2.00 -28.78 8.00
C ASP A 109 -2.30 -27.41 7.37
N ASP A 110 -2.52 -26.39 8.19
CA ASP A 110 -2.76 -25.01 7.73
C ASP A 110 -1.58 -24.48 6.90
N LEU A 111 -0.34 -24.69 7.37
CA LEU A 111 0.86 -24.29 6.64
C LEU A 111 1.00 -25.07 5.32
N LEU A 112 0.80 -26.38 5.32
CA LEU A 112 0.90 -27.22 4.13
C LEU A 112 -0.13 -26.82 3.07
N LEU A 113 -1.38 -26.56 3.47
CA LEU A 113 -2.43 -26.12 2.56
C LEU A 113 -2.14 -24.74 1.97
N ALA A 114 -1.73 -23.76 2.79
CA ALA A 114 -1.39 -22.42 2.31
C ALA A 114 -0.20 -22.43 1.33
N MET A 115 0.84 -23.21 1.63
CA MET A 115 1.99 -23.37 0.73
C MET A 115 1.61 -24.08 -0.57
N HIS A 116 0.74 -25.10 -0.50
CA HIS A 116 0.28 -25.83 -1.68
C HIS A 116 -0.52 -24.94 -2.64
N ASP A 117 -1.47 -24.17 -2.13
CA ASP A 117 -2.26 -23.23 -2.93
C ASP A 117 -1.37 -22.18 -3.61
N LEU A 118 -0.50 -21.52 -2.83
CA LEU A 118 0.44 -20.53 -3.35
C LEU A 118 1.35 -21.14 -4.44
N ARG A 119 1.91 -22.33 -4.19
CA ARG A 119 2.75 -23.04 -5.17
C ARG A 119 1.99 -23.31 -6.46
N THR A 120 0.75 -23.79 -6.38
CA THR A 120 -0.06 -24.13 -7.55
C THR A 120 -0.28 -22.90 -8.45
N ILE A 121 -0.64 -21.76 -7.86
CA ILE A 121 -0.83 -20.51 -8.60
C ILE A 121 0.48 -20.01 -9.22
N LEU A 122 1.59 -20.04 -8.47
CA LEU A 122 2.91 -19.58 -8.97
C LEU A 122 3.42 -20.45 -10.12
N VAL A 123 3.27 -21.76 -10.02
CA VAL A 123 3.67 -22.70 -11.09
C VAL A 123 2.87 -22.44 -12.36
N ARG A 124 1.54 -22.28 -12.25
CA ARG A 124 0.67 -21.93 -13.39
C ARG A 124 1.10 -20.61 -14.03
N LYS A 125 1.28 -19.54 -13.24
CA LYS A 125 1.72 -18.22 -13.75
C LYS A 125 3.12 -18.27 -14.38
N LYS A 126 4.01 -19.15 -13.93
CA LYS A 126 5.32 -19.34 -14.55
C LYS A 126 5.18 -20.04 -15.91
N ALA A 127 4.35 -21.07 -16.01
CA ALA A 127 4.06 -21.74 -17.29
C ALA A 127 3.43 -20.78 -18.30
N ASP A 128 2.40 -20.02 -17.90
CA ASP A 128 1.73 -19.05 -18.78
C ASP A 128 2.69 -18.00 -19.37
N ARG A 129 3.72 -17.58 -18.59
CA ARG A 129 4.74 -16.63 -19.06
C ARG A 129 5.67 -17.26 -20.10
N LEU A 130 6.14 -18.48 -19.85
CA LEU A 130 7.02 -19.20 -20.78
C LEU A 130 6.34 -19.45 -22.12
N MET A 131 5.04 -19.74 -22.15
CA MET A 131 4.29 -19.94 -23.39
C MET A 131 4.15 -18.62 -24.18
N LYS A 132 3.86 -17.50 -23.50
CA LYS A 132 3.82 -16.19 -24.16
C LYS A 132 5.16 -15.77 -24.75
N ASP A 133 6.26 -16.03 -24.05
CA ASP A 133 7.59 -15.68 -24.53
C ASP A 133 7.96 -16.50 -25.79
N GLN A 134 7.45 -17.73 -25.92
CA GLN A 134 7.61 -18.56 -27.13
C GLN A 134 6.79 -17.99 -28.30
N ASP A 135 5.52 -17.65 -28.09
CA ASP A 135 4.64 -17.07 -29.13
C ASP A 135 5.12 -15.69 -29.62
N THR A 136 5.86 -14.94 -28.80
CA THR A 136 6.40 -13.62 -29.18
C THR A 136 7.75 -13.72 -29.88
N ALA A 137 8.42 -14.87 -29.80
CA ALA A 137 9.71 -15.14 -30.43
C ALA A 137 9.58 -15.79 -31.82
N GLU A 138 8.39 -16.28 -32.16
CA GLU A 138 7.99 -16.75 -33.51
C GLU A 138 7.40 -15.62 -34.36
#